data_AF-A0A3D2JLL4-F1
#
_entry.id   AF-A0A3D2JLL4-F1
#
_cell.length_a   1.000
_cell.length_b   1.000
_cell.length_c   1.000
_cell.angle_alpha   90.00
_cell.angle_beta   90.00
_cell.angle_gamma   90.00
#
_symmetry.space_group_name_H-M   'P 1'
#
loop_
_entity.id
_entity.type
_entity.pdbx_description
1 polymer ?
#
loop_
_entity_poly.entity_id
_entity_poly.type
_entity_poly.pdbx_seq_one_letter_code
_entity_poly.pdbx_strand_id
1 'polypeptide(L)'
;MSHSLDGFTPTSVENPETLEGLSNSLAKIHGASLSAVPWGGGTRIGVGNVPSGYDVAIDLSSFTGEIEHEPGDMTVIANAGVTIGRLNNVLAAEGQRLAFEVGNPANATVGGSVASNAPGHRQSSTGGIRDWVIGMQTVLADGTVTKSGGRVVKNVQGYEMHRLNTGAFGTLGVISQVAFKLLPLPAEQQTIIAWFDEHDTAREVGMRFVNGLFMPEAITLVSGPAANKVISASGESAPAERTYAIMARVGGGIRAVER
;
A
#
# COMPACT_ATOMS: atom_id res chain seq x y z
N MET A 1 -4.83 16.39 -13.25
CA MET A 1 -3.93 16.68 -12.12
C MET A 1 -2.66 17.30 -12.69
N SER A 2 -2.03 18.27 -12.03
CA SER A 2 -0.67 18.68 -12.42
C SER A 2 0.28 17.56 -12.03
N HIS A 3 0.91 16.88 -12.98
CA HIS A 3 1.94 15.85 -12.73
C HIS A 3 3.26 16.46 -12.21
N SER A 4 3.19 17.54 -11.44
CA SER A 4 4.35 18.23 -10.89
C SER A 4 4.90 17.50 -9.67
N LEU A 5 6.23 17.43 -9.55
CA LEU A 5 6.95 16.73 -8.49
C LEU A 5 8.15 17.58 -8.06
N ASP A 6 8.24 17.92 -6.77
CA ASP A 6 9.39 18.63 -6.18
C ASP A 6 9.86 19.88 -6.96
N GLY A 7 8.91 20.65 -7.49
CA GLY A 7 9.19 21.86 -8.29
C GLY A 7 9.47 21.60 -9.77
N PHE A 8 9.58 20.35 -10.19
CA PHE A 8 9.64 19.95 -11.60
C PHE A 8 8.24 19.81 -12.19
N THR A 9 8.13 20.15 -13.47
CA THR A 9 6.94 19.89 -14.28
C THR A 9 7.38 19.15 -15.54
N PRO A 10 6.77 17.99 -15.85
CA PRO A 10 7.17 17.21 -17.01
C PRO A 10 6.85 17.97 -18.29
N THR A 11 7.68 17.76 -19.31
CA THR A 11 7.47 18.34 -20.65
C THR A 11 6.33 17.64 -21.38
N SER A 12 6.09 16.36 -21.08
CA SER A 12 4.97 15.59 -21.62
C SER A 12 4.43 14.56 -20.63
N VAL A 13 3.22 14.07 -20.91
CA VAL A 13 2.57 12.98 -20.15
C VAL A 13 2.17 11.88 -21.12
N GLU A 14 2.66 10.68 -20.88
CA GLU A 14 2.29 9.45 -21.57
C GLU A 14 1.24 8.70 -20.73
N ASN A 15 0.15 8.25 -21.34
CA ASN A 15 -0.95 7.57 -20.66
C ASN A 15 -1.18 6.17 -21.26
N PRO A 16 -0.24 5.22 -21.08
CA PRO A 16 -0.40 3.89 -21.66
C PRO A 16 -1.56 3.15 -20.99
N GLU A 17 -2.38 2.48 -21.80
CA GLU A 17 -3.50 1.65 -21.31
C GLU A 17 -3.22 0.15 -21.47
N THR A 18 -2.21 -0.20 -22.25
CA THR A 18 -1.83 -1.59 -22.56
C THR A 18 -0.35 -1.83 -22.28
N LEU A 19 0.00 -3.08 -21.96
CA LEU A 19 1.38 -3.47 -21.69
C LEU A 19 2.32 -3.14 -22.86
N GLU A 20 1.85 -3.37 -24.09
CA GLU A 20 2.58 -3.01 -25.31
C GLU A 20 2.77 -1.50 -25.43
N GLY A 21 1.73 -0.70 -25.14
CA GLY A 21 1.83 0.75 -25.10
C GLY A 21 2.87 1.24 -24.10
N LEU A 22 2.85 0.70 -22.87
CA LEU A 22 3.81 1.02 -21.83
C LEU A 22 5.26 0.67 -22.24
N SER A 23 5.46 -0.55 -22.76
CA SER A 23 6.74 -1.01 -23.30
C SER A 23 7.28 -0.07 -24.38
N ASN A 24 6.44 0.27 -25.36
CA ASN A 24 6.82 1.13 -26.47
C ASN A 24 7.12 2.56 -26.03
N SER A 25 6.36 3.12 -25.07
CA SER A 25 6.63 4.46 -24.52
C SER A 25 7.96 4.50 -23.79
N LEU A 26 8.26 3.50 -22.95
CA LEU A 26 9.54 3.45 -22.23
C LEU A 26 10.73 3.29 -23.18
N ALA A 27 10.66 2.38 -24.15
CA ALA A 27 11.71 2.20 -25.16
C ALA A 27 12.00 3.50 -25.94
N LYS A 28 10.97 4.26 -26.31
CA LYS A 28 11.13 5.56 -26.99
C LYS A 28 11.80 6.61 -26.11
N ILE A 29 11.37 6.73 -24.86
CA ILE A 29 11.93 7.66 -23.87
C ILE A 29 13.41 7.34 -23.61
N HIS A 30 13.72 6.05 -23.42
CA HIS A 30 15.08 5.58 -23.23
C HIS A 30 15.96 5.85 -24.45
N GLY A 31 15.47 5.56 -25.67
CA GLY A 31 16.20 5.87 -26.91
C GLY A 31 16.44 7.37 -27.12
N ALA A 32 15.57 8.23 -26.59
CA ALA A 32 15.72 9.68 -26.59
C ALA A 32 16.58 10.22 -25.41
N SER A 33 17.08 9.35 -24.53
CA SER A 33 17.80 9.72 -23.30
C SER A 33 17.03 10.68 -22.40
N LEU A 34 15.70 10.55 -22.37
CA LEU A 34 14.81 11.34 -21.52
C LEU A 34 14.60 10.65 -20.17
N SER A 35 14.45 11.45 -19.12
CA SER A 35 14.08 11.00 -17.79
C SER A 35 12.56 10.85 -17.67
N ALA A 36 12.10 9.75 -17.07
CA ALA A 36 10.69 9.50 -16.86
C ALA A 36 10.38 9.14 -15.40
N VAL A 37 9.24 9.61 -14.91
CA VAL A 37 8.72 9.27 -13.58
C VAL A 37 7.39 8.55 -13.74
N PRO A 38 7.25 7.32 -13.20
CA PRO A 38 5.97 6.62 -13.17
C PRO A 38 5.01 7.32 -12.21
N TRP A 39 3.78 7.52 -12.65
CA TRP A 39 2.75 8.23 -11.90
C TRP A 39 1.50 7.37 -11.76
N GLY A 40 1.00 7.25 -10.53
CA GLY A 40 -0.25 6.56 -10.22
C GLY A 40 -1.28 7.53 -9.67
N GLY A 41 -1.78 7.27 -8.47
CA GLY A 41 -2.75 8.14 -7.79
C GLY A 41 -2.20 9.47 -7.25
N GLY A 42 -0.90 9.74 -7.39
CA GLY A 42 -0.24 10.92 -6.81
C GLY A 42 -0.20 10.97 -5.26
N THR A 43 -0.72 9.96 -4.55
CA THR A 43 -0.89 9.99 -3.09
C THR A 43 0.40 9.83 -2.29
N ARG A 44 1.49 9.43 -2.95
CA ARG A 44 2.81 9.16 -2.35
C ARG A 44 3.95 9.85 -3.10
N ILE A 45 3.63 10.80 -3.96
CA ILE A 45 4.61 11.43 -4.87
C ILE A 45 5.63 12.30 -4.13
N GLY A 46 5.26 12.87 -2.98
CA GLY A 46 6.17 13.64 -2.12
C GLY A 46 7.02 12.80 -1.17
N VAL A 47 7.23 11.50 -1.45
CA VAL A 47 8.05 10.60 -0.63
C VAL A 47 9.14 9.98 -1.51
N GLY A 48 10.38 10.04 -1.06
CA GLY A 48 11.53 9.52 -1.78
C GLY A 48 12.60 10.60 -1.98
N ASN A 49 13.48 10.36 -2.95
CA ASN A 49 14.49 11.32 -3.35
C ASN A 49 13.94 12.27 -4.42
N VAL A 50 14.40 13.52 -4.38
CA VAL A 50 14.15 14.48 -5.45
C VAL A 50 14.74 13.94 -6.76
N PRO A 51 13.98 13.89 -7.87
CA PRO A 51 14.49 13.39 -9.13
C PRO A 51 15.59 14.30 -9.69
N SER A 52 16.61 13.72 -10.32
CA SER A 52 17.63 14.49 -11.04
C SER A 52 17.14 15.08 -12.36
N GLY A 53 16.03 14.56 -12.88
CA GLY A 53 15.36 14.99 -14.10
C GLY A 53 13.95 14.41 -14.16
N TYR A 54 13.04 15.12 -14.83
CA TYR A 54 11.66 14.68 -14.98
C TYR A 54 11.08 15.21 -16.30
N ASP A 55 11.51 14.62 -17.42
CA ASP A 55 11.08 15.05 -18.75
C ASP A 55 9.67 14.54 -19.08
N VAL A 56 9.34 13.30 -18.68
CA VAL A 56 8.09 12.63 -19.02
C VAL A 56 7.42 12.02 -17.81
N ALA A 57 6.12 12.26 -17.63
CA ALA A 57 5.29 11.51 -16.70
C ALA A 57 4.68 10.29 -17.39
N ILE A 58 4.80 9.11 -16.79
CA ILE A 58 4.10 7.90 -17.24
C ILE A 58 2.89 7.69 -16.34
N ASP A 59 1.74 8.23 -16.73
CA ASP A 59 0.50 8.12 -15.95
C ASP A 59 -0.17 6.76 -16.20
N LEU A 60 -0.20 5.95 -15.16
CA LEU A 60 -0.79 4.61 -15.14
C LEU A 60 -2.23 4.61 -14.62
N SER A 61 -2.85 5.76 -14.34
CA SER A 61 -4.22 5.81 -13.80
C SER A 61 -5.27 5.14 -14.70
N SER A 62 -5.05 5.14 -16.02
CA SER A 62 -5.89 4.41 -16.99
C SER A 62 -5.49 2.93 -17.15
N PHE A 63 -4.31 2.51 -16.64
CA PHE A 63 -3.79 1.14 -16.72
C PHE A 63 -4.48 0.21 -15.71
N THR A 64 -5.80 0.06 -15.83
CA THR A 64 -6.64 -0.64 -14.85
C THR A 64 -7.00 -2.06 -15.27
N GLY A 65 -7.46 -2.25 -16.51
CA GLY A 65 -7.88 -3.56 -17.04
C GLY A 65 -8.85 -4.33 -16.14
N GLU A 66 -8.88 -5.64 -16.33
CA GLU A 66 -9.61 -6.60 -15.48
C GLU A 66 -8.81 -6.96 -14.23
N ILE A 67 -9.51 -7.16 -13.11
CA ILE A 67 -8.93 -7.68 -11.88
C ILE A 67 -9.16 -9.19 -11.90
N GLU A 68 -8.08 -9.97 -11.99
CA GLU A 68 -8.17 -11.43 -11.96
C GLU A 68 -8.17 -11.89 -10.49
N HIS A 69 -9.33 -12.23 -9.97
CA HIS A 69 -9.52 -12.68 -8.59
C HIS A 69 -9.82 -14.18 -8.58
N GLU A 70 -9.03 -14.95 -7.84
CA GLU A 70 -9.28 -16.37 -7.59
C GLU A 70 -9.58 -16.56 -6.09
N PRO A 71 -10.86 -16.52 -5.69
CA PRO A 71 -11.25 -16.60 -4.29
C PRO A 71 -10.84 -17.92 -3.63
N GLY A 72 -10.87 -19.03 -4.38
CA GLY A 72 -10.51 -20.36 -3.87
C GLY A 72 -9.04 -20.45 -3.45
N ASP A 73 -8.16 -19.75 -4.17
CA ASP A 73 -6.73 -19.72 -3.90
C ASP A 73 -6.31 -18.58 -2.97
N MET A 74 -7.25 -17.71 -2.55
CA MET A 74 -6.97 -16.48 -1.78
C MET A 74 -5.93 -15.61 -2.48
N THR A 75 -6.04 -15.44 -3.80
CA THR A 75 -5.12 -14.59 -4.58
C THR A 75 -5.86 -13.64 -5.51
N VAL A 76 -5.21 -12.51 -5.80
CA VAL A 76 -5.71 -11.55 -6.78
C VAL A 76 -4.57 -10.96 -7.57
N ILE A 77 -4.82 -10.65 -8.83
CA ILE A 77 -3.92 -9.96 -9.73
C ILE A 77 -4.61 -8.68 -10.20
N ALA A 78 -3.93 -7.56 -10.03
CA ALA A 78 -4.43 -6.26 -10.42
C ALA A 78 -3.36 -5.48 -11.17
N ASN A 79 -3.80 -4.75 -12.20
CA ASN A 79 -2.92 -3.83 -12.91
C ASN A 79 -2.59 -2.61 -12.05
N ALA A 80 -1.46 -1.98 -12.33
CA ALA A 80 -0.86 -0.92 -11.52
C ALA A 80 -1.74 0.32 -11.35
N GLY A 81 -2.64 0.60 -12.29
CA GLY A 81 -3.59 1.71 -12.24
C GLY A 81 -4.83 1.46 -11.39
N VAL A 82 -5.14 0.21 -11.04
CA VAL A 82 -6.29 -0.12 -10.20
C VAL A 82 -6.14 0.57 -8.84
N THR A 83 -7.17 1.28 -8.39
CA THR A 83 -7.16 1.89 -7.06
C THR A 83 -7.32 0.84 -5.96
N ILE A 84 -6.65 1.04 -4.83
CA ILE A 84 -6.77 0.13 -3.68
C ILE A 84 -8.23 0.07 -3.19
N GLY A 85 -8.97 1.17 -3.27
CA GLY A 85 -10.40 1.21 -2.96
C GLY A 85 -11.24 0.31 -3.88
N ARG A 86 -11.01 0.37 -5.20
CA ARG A 86 -11.67 -0.53 -6.16
C ARG A 86 -11.31 -1.99 -5.87
N LEU A 87 -10.03 -2.27 -5.64
CA LEU A 87 -9.57 -3.63 -5.32
C LEU A 87 -10.22 -4.15 -4.03
N ASN A 88 -10.23 -3.36 -2.95
CA ASN A 88 -10.89 -3.73 -1.69
C ASN A 88 -12.38 -4.06 -1.87
N ASN A 89 -13.10 -3.29 -2.69
CA ASN A 89 -14.52 -3.55 -2.94
C ASN A 89 -14.76 -4.90 -3.65
N VAL A 90 -13.91 -5.24 -4.63
CA VAL A 90 -13.97 -6.54 -5.32
C VAL A 90 -13.71 -7.68 -4.33
N LEU A 91 -12.67 -7.56 -3.52
CA LEU A 91 -12.30 -8.60 -2.55
C LEU A 91 -13.36 -8.79 -1.46
N ALA A 92 -13.94 -7.68 -0.98
CA ALA A 92 -14.94 -7.71 0.08
C ALA A 92 -16.23 -8.43 -0.34
N ALA A 93 -16.57 -8.42 -1.64
CA ALA A 93 -17.71 -9.16 -2.16
C ALA A 93 -17.59 -10.68 -1.94
N GLU A 94 -16.37 -11.19 -1.86
CA GLU A 94 -16.04 -12.61 -1.59
C GLU A 94 -15.60 -12.86 -0.14
N GLY A 95 -15.80 -11.89 0.75
CA GLY A 95 -15.39 -12.02 2.16
C GLY A 95 -13.87 -11.99 2.36
N GLN A 96 -13.12 -11.35 1.46
CA GLN A 96 -11.66 -11.30 1.47
C GLN A 96 -11.12 -9.88 1.55
N ARG A 97 -9.86 -9.73 1.93
CA ARG A 97 -9.15 -8.44 2.00
C ARG A 97 -7.67 -8.56 1.69
N LEU A 98 -7.08 -7.43 1.29
CA LEU A 98 -5.63 -7.24 1.40
C LEU A 98 -5.22 -7.26 2.87
N ALA A 99 -4.04 -7.80 3.16
CA ALA A 99 -3.52 -7.83 4.52
C ALA A 99 -3.04 -6.45 5.03
N PHE A 100 -2.78 -5.53 4.11
CA PHE A 100 -2.31 -4.18 4.40
C PHE A 100 -3.39 -3.13 4.13
N GLU A 101 -3.13 -1.92 4.62
CA GLU A 101 -3.93 -0.72 4.37
C GLU A 101 -3.05 0.35 3.73
N VAL A 102 -3.65 1.25 2.97
CA VAL A 102 -2.94 2.44 2.46
C VAL A 102 -3.77 3.69 2.74
N GLY A 103 -3.08 4.82 2.94
CA GLY A 103 -3.75 6.12 3.03
C GLY A 103 -4.41 6.51 1.70
N ASN A 104 -5.60 7.11 1.79
CA ASN A 104 -6.41 7.53 0.64
C ASN A 104 -6.63 6.42 -0.41
N PRO A 105 -7.28 5.29 -0.03
CA PRO A 105 -7.44 4.13 -0.92
C PRO A 105 -8.28 4.45 -2.17
N ALA A 106 -9.14 5.47 -2.13
CA ALA A 106 -9.93 5.89 -3.28
C ALA A 106 -9.04 6.36 -4.46
N ASN A 107 -7.90 7.00 -4.16
CA ASN A 107 -6.97 7.51 -5.17
C ASN A 107 -5.69 6.69 -5.28
N ALA A 108 -5.21 6.10 -4.18
CA ALA A 108 -3.97 5.32 -4.18
C ALA A 108 -4.10 4.11 -5.11
N THR A 109 -3.16 3.96 -6.04
CA THR A 109 -3.16 2.85 -7.00
C THR A 109 -2.31 1.68 -6.51
N VAL A 110 -2.56 0.49 -7.04
CA VAL A 110 -1.78 -0.74 -6.75
C VAL A 110 -0.30 -0.51 -7.01
N GLY A 111 0.04 0.00 -8.19
CA GLY A 111 1.44 0.24 -8.59
C GLY A 111 2.13 1.25 -7.67
N GLY A 112 1.49 2.39 -7.40
CA GLY A 112 2.07 3.42 -6.52
C GLY A 112 2.21 2.95 -5.06
N SER A 113 1.26 2.18 -4.57
CA SER A 113 1.29 1.62 -3.21
C SER A 113 2.45 0.63 -3.05
N VAL A 114 2.65 -0.26 -4.02
CA VAL A 114 3.73 -1.25 -4.00
C VAL A 114 5.09 -0.60 -4.26
N ALA A 115 5.18 0.30 -5.25
CA ALA A 115 6.42 1.02 -5.56
C ALA A 115 6.92 1.84 -4.37
N SER A 116 6.03 2.40 -3.56
CA SER A 116 6.40 3.15 -2.34
C SER A 116 6.41 2.32 -1.06
N ASN A 117 6.14 1.01 -1.15
CA ASN A 117 5.88 0.10 -0.01
C ASN A 117 5.05 0.81 1.08
N ALA A 118 3.91 1.36 0.67
CA ALA A 118 3.12 2.26 1.48
C ALA A 118 2.79 1.64 2.86
N PRO A 119 3.08 2.35 3.97
CA PRO A 119 2.83 1.82 5.30
C PRO A 119 1.33 1.84 5.62
N GLY A 120 0.90 0.89 6.45
CA GLY A 120 -0.46 0.78 6.98
C GLY A 120 -0.45 0.35 8.44
N HIS A 121 -1.55 0.57 9.16
CA HIS A 121 -1.60 0.33 10.60
C HIS A 121 -1.49 -1.16 10.96
N ARG A 122 -2.00 -2.03 10.09
CA ARG A 122 -1.87 -3.50 10.23
C ARG A 122 -0.45 -4.04 10.03
N GLN A 123 0.51 -3.24 9.58
CA GLN A 123 1.88 -3.71 9.32
C GLN A 123 2.54 -4.35 10.55
N SER A 124 2.17 -3.90 11.76
CA SER A 124 2.64 -4.49 13.02
C SER A 124 2.23 -5.95 13.20
N SER A 125 1.09 -6.37 12.64
CA SER A 125 0.56 -7.73 12.81
C SER A 125 0.73 -8.61 11.57
N THR A 126 0.58 -8.04 10.38
CA THR A 126 0.60 -8.80 9.12
C THR A 126 1.86 -8.59 8.30
N GLY A 127 2.78 -7.72 8.69
CA GLY A 127 3.88 -7.29 7.83
C GLY A 127 3.45 -6.27 6.77
N GLY A 128 4.41 -5.82 5.96
CA GLY A 128 4.22 -4.76 4.96
C GLY A 128 3.73 -5.28 3.62
N ILE A 129 3.46 -4.38 2.67
CA ILE A 129 3.00 -4.75 1.31
C ILE A 129 3.92 -5.79 0.68
N ARG A 130 5.24 -5.62 0.84
CA ARG A 130 6.29 -6.52 0.34
C ARG A 130 6.09 -7.99 0.74
N ASP A 131 5.51 -8.28 1.90
CA ASP A 131 5.33 -9.64 2.41
C ASP A 131 4.13 -10.38 1.75
N TRP A 132 3.25 -9.60 1.10
CA TRP A 132 2.01 -10.07 0.50
C TRP A 132 2.03 -10.10 -1.03
N VAL A 133 3.04 -9.49 -1.65
CA VAL A 133 3.29 -9.64 -3.10
C VAL A 133 3.88 -11.02 -3.37
N ILE A 134 3.23 -11.78 -4.26
CA ILE A 134 3.70 -13.10 -4.73
C ILE A 134 4.12 -13.11 -6.19
N GLY A 135 3.79 -12.05 -6.93
CA GLY A 135 4.18 -11.88 -8.31
C GLY A 135 4.10 -10.44 -8.76
N MET A 136 4.91 -10.09 -9.75
CA MET A 136 4.93 -8.75 -10.33
C MET A 136 5.35 -8.82 -11.79
N GLN A 137 4.71 -8.00 -12.61
CA GLN A 137 5.17 -7.66 -13.94
C GLN A 137 5.71 -6.23 -13.92
N THR A 138 6.92 -6.07 -14.44
CA THR A 138 7.62 -4.79 -14.49
C THR A 138 8.16 -4.57 -15.90
N VAL A 139 8.07 -3.33 -16.39
CA VAL A 139 8.65 -2.91 -17.66
C VAL A 139 9.89 -2.07 -17.38
N LEU A 140 11.04 -2.49 -17.90
CA LEU A 140 12.32 -1.81 -17.74
C LEU A 140 12.40 -0.57 -18.65
N ALA A 141 13.42 0.27 -18.43
CA ALA A 141 13.61 1.51 -19.17
C ALA A 141 13.70 1.30 -20.69
N ASP A 142 14.34 0.22 -21.14
CA ASP A 142 14.46 -0.14 -22.56
C ASP A 142 13.18 -0.74 -23.16
N GLY A 143 12.09 -0.82 -22.39
CA GLY A 143 10.83 -1.46 -22.77
C GLY A 143 10.78 -2.96 -22.47
N THR A 144 11.86 -3.58 -21.99
CA THR A 144 11.86 -5.02 -21.71
C THR A 144 10.82 -5.36 -20.63
N VAL A 145 9.89 -6.24 -20.97
CA VAL A 145 8.88 -6.75 -20.04
C VAL A 145 9.46 -7.91 -19.25
N THR A 146 9.47 -7.78 -17.93
CA THR A 146 9.96 -8.80 -16.99
C THR A 146 8.85 -9.27 -16.06
N LYS A 147 8.96 -10.50 -15.59
CA LYS A 147 8.06 -11.10 -14.61
C LYS A 147 8.88 -11.75 -13.51
N SER A 148 8.39 -11.66 -12.28
CA SER A 148 8.96 -12.36 -11.13
C SER A 148 7.86 -12.88 -10.23
N GLY A 149 8.08 -14.03 -9.62
CA GLY A 149 7.07 -14.71 -8.81
C GLY A 149 5.98 -15.37 -9.68
N GLY A 150 4.77 -15.52 -9.14
CA GLY A 150 3.66 -16.15 -9.84
C GLY A 150 2.34 -16.01 -9.11
N ARG A 151 1.34 -16.76 -9.57
CA ARG A 151 0.01 -16.84 -8.94
C ARG A 151 -0.01 -17.78 -7.73
N VAL A 152 1.08 -18.52 -7.51
CA VAL A 152 1.20 -19.53 -6.48
C VAL A 152 1.91 -18.99 -5.26
N VAL A 153 1.41 -19.35 -4.07
CA VAL A 153 1.96 -18.93 -2.78
C VAL A 153 3.40 -19.42 -2.57
N LYS A 154 3.73 -20.60 -3.10
CA LYS A 154 5.08 -21.17 -3.03
C LYS A 154 5.71 -21.15 -4.42
N ASN A 155 6.76 -20.35 -4.55
CA ASN A 155 7.66 -20.39 -5.68
C ASN A 155 9.10 -20.49 -5.16
N VAL A 156 9.83 -21.51 -5.60
CA VAL A 156 11.21 -21.79 -5.15
C VAL A 156 12.24 -21.60 -6.28
N GLN A 157 11.83 -20.99 -7.40
CA GLN A 157 12.68 -20.80 -8.57
C GLN A 157 13.05 -19.33 -8.76
N GLY A 158 14.35 -19.09 -8.89
CA GLY A 158 14.91 -17.77 -9.22
C GLY A 158 14.91 -16.77 -8.07
N TYR A 159 15.31 -15.55 -8.38
CA TYR A 159 15.32 -14.43 -7.43
C TYR A 159 13.96 -13.74 -7.37
N GLU A 160 13.56 -13.35 -6.16
CA GLU A 160 12.32 -12.61 -5.91
C GLU A 160 12.46 -11.12 -6.31
N MET A 161 12.65 -10.83 -7.60
CA MET A 161 12.79 -9.46 -8.14
C MET A 161 11.59 -8.57 -7.84
N HIS A 162 10.40 -9.13 -7.64
CA HIS A 162 9.23 -8.39 -7.17
C HIS A 162 9.44 -7.78 -5.77
N ARG A 163 10.19 -8.46 -4.89
CA ARG A 163 10.56 -7.92 -3.57
C ARG A 163 11.61 -6.81 -3.66
N LEU A 164 12.49 -6.87 -4.64
CA LEU A 164 13.45 -5.79 -4.92
C LEU A 164 12.73 -4.54 -5.45
N ASN A 165 11.74 -4.72 -6.34
CA ASN A 165 10.95 -3.61 -6.90
C ASN A 165 9.98 -2.98 -5.88
N THR A 166 9.56 -3.73 -4.85
CA THR A 166 8.69 -3.20 -3.80
C THR A 166 9.45 -2.21 -2.93
N GLY A 167 9.01 -0.94 -2.94
CA GLY A 167 9.74 0.16 -2.28
C GLY A 167 10.83 0.80 -3.14
N ALA A 168 10.95 0.44 -4.42
CA ALA A 168 11.95 1.02 -5.33
C ALA A 168 11.53 2.38 -5.93
N PHE A 169 10.33 2.88 -5.62
CA PHE A 169 9.78 4.15 -6.11
C PHE A 169 9.80 4.29 -7.65
N GLY A 170 9.73 3.16 -8.37
CA GLY A 170 9.75 3.13 -9.84
C GLY A 170 11.13 3.30 -10.47
N THR A 171 12.21 3.35 -9.69
CA THR A 171 13.58 3.58 -10.17
C THR A 171 14.22 2.38 -10.87
N LEU A 172 13.71 1.18 -10.61
CA LEU A 172 14.19 -0.06 -11.23
C LEU A 172 13.36 -0.51 -12.44
N GLY A 173 12.23 0.16 -12.68
CA GLY A 173 11.26 -0.17 -13.71
C GLY A 173 9.84 0.23 -13.32
N VAL A 174 8.95 0.25 -14.31
CA VAL A 174 7.54 0.57 -14.13
C VAL A 174 6.77 -0.70 -13.79
N ILE A 175 6.16 -0.76 -12.61
CA ILE A 175 5.25 -1.85 -12.24
C ILE A 175 4.00 -1.74 -13.12
N SER A 176 3.66 -2.79 -13.86
CA SER A 176 2.44 -2.86 -14.68
C SER A 176 1.34 -3.71 -14.03
N GLN A 177 1.73 -4.78 -13.31
CA GLN A 177 0.78 -5.71 -12.70
C GLN A 177 1.37 -6.30 -11.42
N VAL A 178 0.53 -6.56 -10.42
CA VAL A 178 0.93 -7.16 -9.14
C VAL A 178 -0.04 -8.27 -8.75
N ALA A 179 0.50 -9.38 -8.26
CA ALA A 179 -0.24 -10.48 -7.67
C ALA A 179 -0.06 -10.47 -6.14
N PHE A 180 -1.17 -10.56 -5.42
CA PHE A 180 -1.22 -10.57 -3.96
C PHE A 180 -1.83 -11.86 -3.43
N LYS A 181 -1.35 -12.28 -2.26
CA LYS A 181 -2.10 -13.17 -1.35
C LYS A 181 -3.11 -12.35 -0.57
N LEU A 182 -4.20 -12.99 -0.18
CA LEU A 182 -5.31 -12.38 0.54
C LEU A 182 -5.48 -12.99 1.92
N LEU A 183 -6.22 -12.27 2.76
CA LEU A 183 -6.72 -12.74 4.04
C LEU A 183 -8.25 -12.77 4.01
N PRO A 184 -8.89 -13.65 4.80
CA PRO A 184 -10.32 -13.55 5.01
C PRO A 184 -10.64 -12.23 5.73
N LEU A 185 -11.81 -11.68 5.47
CA LEU A 185 -12.38 -10.67 6.35
C LEU A 185 -12.66 -11.32 7.72
N PRO A 186 -12.26 -10.67 8.82
CA PRO A 186 -12.63 -11.12 10.15
C PRO A 186 -14.17 -11.05 10.33
N ALA A 187 -14.73 -12.00 11.07
CA ALA A 187 -16.17 -12.05 11.32
C ALA A 187 -16.64 -10.86 12.18
N GLU A 188 -15.81 -10.42 13.12
CA GLU A 188 -16.02 -9.25 13.95
C GLU A 188 -14.76 -8.41 14.04
N GLN A 189 -14.92 -7.09 14.14
CA GLN A 189 -13.82 -6.15 14.41
C GLN A 189 -14.28 -5.06 15.36
N GLN A 190 -13.42 -4.73 16.33
CA GLN A 190 -13.63 -3.61 17.23
C GLN A 190 -12.35 -2.79 17.35
N THR A 191 -12.51 -1.49 17.60
CA THR A 191 -11.39 -0.59 17.92
C THR A 191 -11.54 -0.12 19.35
N ILE A 192 -10.54 -0.44 20.17
CA ILE A 192 -10.43 0.01 21.55
C ILE A 192 -9.59 1.28 21.54
N ILE A 193 -10.10 2.31 22.20
CA ILE A 193 -9.39 3.58 22.44
C ILE A 193 -9.14 3.66 23.95
N ALA A 194 -7.88 3.78 24.33
CA ALA A 194 -7.47 3.99 25.72
C ALA A 194 -6.53 5.18 25.79
N TRP A 195 -6.73 6.07 26.76
CA TRP A 195 -5.93 7.28 26.90
C TRP A 195 -5.31 7.40 28.28
N PHE A 196 -4.19 8.13 28.35
CA PHE A 196 -3.31 8.21 29.50
C PHE A 196 -2.71 9.61 29.60
N ASP A 197 -2.49 10.07 30.82
CA ASP A 197 -1.83 11.36 31.10
C ASP A 197 -0.29 11.23 31.00
N GLU A 198 0.24 10.02 31.15
CA GLU A 198 1.68 9.74 31.15
C GLU A 198 2.12 8.86 29.98
N HIS A 199 3.19 9.29 29.29
CA HIS A 199 3.77 8.56 28.17
C HIS A 199 4.21 7.14 28.55
N ASP A 200 4.89 7.00 29.68
CA ASP A 200 5.50 5.71 30.07
C ASP A 200 4.44 4.66 30.39
N THR A 201 3.33 5.09 31.01
CA THR A 201 2.16 4.24 31.24
C THR A 201 1.53 3.80 29.92
N ALA A 202 1.30 4.74 28.99
CA ALA A 202 0.76 4.41 27.66
C ALA A 202 1.69 3.44 26.90
N ARG A 203 3.00 3.67 26.95
CA ARG A 203 4.00 2.81 26.33
C ARG A 203 3.99 1.42 26.94
N GLU A 204 3.95 1.30 28.27
CA GLU A 204 3.93 0.00 28.95
C GLU A 204 2.66 -0.79 28.58
N VAL A 205 1.49 -0.16 28.61
CA VAL A 205 0.22 -0.80 28.22
C VAL A 205 0.27 -1.23 26.76
N GLY A 206 0.76 -0.37 25.85
CA GLY A 206 0.92 -0.70 24.44
C GLY A 206 1.86 -1.91 24.23
N MET A 207 2.98 -1.95 24.95
CA MET A 207 3.91 -3.08 24.88
C MET A 207 3.31 -4.37 25.45
N ARG A 208 2.39 -4.30 26.42
CA ARG A 208 1.65 -5.49 26.90
C ARG A 208 0.72 -6.06 25.83
N PHE A 209 0.10 -5.22 25.00
CA PHE A 209 -0.68 -5.69 23.84
C PHE A 209 0.21 -6.37 22.80
N VAL A 210 1.35 -5.75 22.46
CA VAL A 210 2.27 -6.28 21.44
C VAL A 210 2.93 -7.59 21.88
N ASN A 211 3.35 -7.68 23.15
CA ASN A 211 4.00 -8.87 23.70
C ASN A 211 3.01 -9.91 24.26
N GLY A 212 1.71 -9.64 24.17
CA GLY A 212 0.67 -10.52 24.64
C GLY A 212 0.45 -11.72 23.71
N LEU A 213 -0.30 -12.71 24.20
CA LEU A 213 -0.71 -13.87 23.39
C LEU A 213 -1.69 -13.50 22.27
N PHE A 214 -2.43 -12.40 22.43
CA PHE A 214 -3.40 -11.90 21.47
C PHE A 214 -2.92 -10.56 20.92
N MET A 215 -2.20 -10.60 19.82
CA MET A 215 -1.75 -9.40 19.14
C MET A 215 -2.93 -8.74 18.40
N PRO A 216 -3.18 -7.44 18.60
CA PRO A 216 -4.17 -6.70 17.83
C PRO A 216 -3.88 -6.76 16.32
N GLU A 217 -4.91 -6.66 15.48
CA GLU A 217 -4.71 -6.48 14.04
C GLU A 217 -3.93 -5.20 13.73
N ALA A 218 -4.13 -4.15 14.52
CA ALA A 218 -3.36 -2.92 14.43
C ALA A 218 -3.28 -2.27 15.80
N ILE A 219 -2.15 -1.64 16.11
CA ILE A 219 -2.01 -0.81 17.31
C ILE A 219 -1.25 0.47 16.95
N THR A 220 -1.68 1.61 17.48
CA THR A 220 -1.03 2.90 17.26
C THR A 220 -1.09 3.73 18.53
N LEU A 221 0.06 4.24 18.96
CA LEU A 221 0.18 5.23 20.03
C LEU A 221 0.33 6.61 19.41
N VAL A 222 -0.52 7.56 19.81
CA VAL A 222 -0.48 8.96 19.39
C VAL A 222 -0.42 9.88 20.61
N SER A 223 0.08 11.10 20.43
CA SER A 223 0.21 12.10 21.49
C SER A 223 -0.25 13.49 21.04
N GLY A 224 -0.53 14.37 22.01
CA GLY A 224 -0.80 15.79 21.77
C GLY A 224 -2.05 16.00 20.89
N PRO A 225 -1.99 16.88 19.86
CA PRO A 225 -3.16 17.18 19.03
C PRO A 225 -3.77 15.95 18.33
N ALA A 226 -2.96 14.94 18.00
CA ALA A 226 -3.46 13.70 17.39
C ALA A 226 -4.23 12.85 18.41
N ALA A 227 -3.75 12.73 19.64
CA ALA A 227 -4.46 12.04 20.72
C ALA A 227 -5.81 12.71 21.03
N ASN A 228 -5.84 14.04 21.09
CA ASN A 228 -7.08 14.78 21.33
C ASN A 228 -8.12 14.50 20.25
N LYS A 229 -7.72 14.47 18.97
CA LYS A 229 -8.63 14.12 17.87
C LYS A 229 -9.17 12.69 17.98
N VAL A 230 -8.33 11.74 18.39
CA VAL A 230 -8.74 10.34 18.57
C VAL A 230 -9.75 10.20 19.70
N ILE A 231 -9.50 10.85 20.84
CA ILE A 231 -10.40 10.82 22.01
C ILE A 231 -11.73 11.50 21.68
N SER A 232 -11.70 12.66 21.01
CA SER A 232 -12.93 13.30 20.56
C SER A 232 -13.73 12.46 19.57
N ALA A 233 -13.06 11.64 18.74
CA ALA A 233 -13.73 10.71 17.84
C ALA A 233 -14.41 9.53 18.57
N SER A 234 -14.00 9.21 19.81
CA SER A 234 -14.71 8.23 20.65
C SER A 234 -15.92 8.82 21.40
N GLY A 235 -16.16 10.12 21.27
CA GLY A 235 -17.21 10.84 22.01
C GLY A 235 -16.79 11.31 23.40
N GLU A 236 -15.52 11.15 23.76
CA GLU A 236 -14.97 11.62 25.04
C GLU A 236 -14.21 12.95 24.87
N SER A 237 -14.04 13.70 25.96
CA SER A 237 -13.21 14.90 25.97
C SER A 237 -11.84 14.63 26.57
N ALA A 238 -10.78 15.05 25.88
CA ALA A 238 -9.42 14.93 26.40
C ALA A 238 -9.25 15.80 27.67
N PRO A 239 -8.74 15.24 28.78
CA PRO A 239 -8.67 15.96 30.06
C PRO A 239 -7.51 16.96 30.17
N ALA A 240 -6.48 16.90 29.31
CA ALA A 240 -5.28 17.74 29.42
C ALA A 240 -4.60 18.07 28.07
N GLU A 241 -3.70 19.07 28.06
CA GLU A 241 -2.84 19.42 26.90
C GLU A 241 -1.87 18.29 26.53
N ARG A 242 -1.40 17.51 27.51
CA ARG A 242 -0.51 16.36 27.30
C ARG A 242 -1.30 15.07 27.51
N THR A 243 -1.93 14.62 26.45
CA THR A 243 -2.64 13.34 26.44
C THR A 243 -2.00 12.38 25.45
N TYR A 244 -1.92 11.10 25.83
CA TYR A 244 -1.50 9.99 25.01
C TYR A 244 -2.71 9.08 24.76
N ALA A 245 -2.87 8.58 23.55
CA ALA A 245 -3.96 7.66 23.22
C ALA A 245 -3.43 6.46 22.44
N ILE A 246 -3.86 5.27 22.84
CA ILE A 246 -3.68 4.01 22.12
C ILE A 246 -4.97 3.72 21.38
N MET A 247 -4.85 3.44 20.09
CA MET A 247 -5.89 2.81 19.29
C MET A 247 -5.46 1.39 19.00
N ALA A 248 -6.19 0.40 19.51
CA ALA A 248 -5.96 -1.01 19.23
C ALA A 248 -7.16 -1.58 18.48
N ARG A 249 -6.94 -2.07 17.27
CA ARG A 249 -7.95 -2.79 16.49
C ARG A 249 -7.80 -4.28 16.72
N VAL A 250 -8.86 -4.91 17.19
CA VAL A 250 -8.95 -6.36 17.34
C VAL A 250 -9.92 -6.90 16.29
N GLY A 251 -9.62 -8.09 15.77
CA GLY A 251 -10.43 -8.74 14.75
C GLY A 251 -10.33 -10.25 14.86
N GLY A 252 -11.42 -10.94 14.56
CA GLY A 252 -11.47 -12.40 14.67
C GLY A 252 -12.90 -12.92 14.71
N GLY A 253 -13.10 -14.09 15.33
CA GLY A 253 -14.43 -14.56 15.70
C GLY A 253 -14.97 -13.81 16.91
N ILE A 254 -16.30 -13.80 17.09
CA ILE A 254 -17.00 -13.08 18.19
C ILE A 254 -16.30 -13.28 19.56
N ARG A 255 -16.04 -14.55 19.94
CA ARG A 255 -15.40 -14.89 21.22
C ARG A 255 -13.96 -14.39 21.37
N ALA A 256 -13.25 -14.16 20.27
CA ALA A 256 -11.90 -13.63 20.29
C ALA A 256 -11.90 -12.11 20.49
N VAL A 257 -12.96 -11.42 20.06
CA VAL A 257 -13.12 -9.97 20.20
C VAL A 257 -13.67 -9.61 21.59
N GLU A 258 -14.55 -10.43 22.16
CA GLU A 258 -15.14 -10.19 23.50
C GLU A 258 -14.21 -10.49 24.70
N ARG A 259 -13.04 -11.11 24.46
CA ARG A 259 -12.11 -11.55 25.50
C ARG A 259 -11.06 -10.48 25.84
#